data_AF-A0A6P0SYI0-F1
#
_entry.id   AF-A0A6P0SYI0-F1
#
_cell.length_a   1.000
_cell.length_b   1.000
_cell.length_c   1.000
_cell.angle_alpha   90.00
_cell.angle_beta   90.00
_cell.angle_gamma   90.00
#
_symmetry.space_group_name_H-M   'P 1'
#
loop_
_entity.id
_entity.type
_entity.pdbx_description
1 polymer ?
#
loop_
_entity_poly.entity_id
_entity_poly.type
_entity_poly.pdbx_seq_one_letter_code
_entity_poly.pdbx_strand_id
1 'polypeptide(L)'
;LAALNLTVPITLVLDNARYQKCALVFERAQSLNIELLYLRPYSPNLNLIERLWFFVKQQCLYSIYYPDFGAFKAAISVCLEQCHTTHQETLDSLLNLRFQSFEKVKAMT
;
A
#
# COMPACT_ATOMS: atom_id res chain seq x y z
N LEU A 1 -6.13 -18.63 5.77
CA LEU A 1 -5.57 -17.83 6.86
C LEU A 1 -6.10 -18.29 8.21
N ALA A 2 -7.42 -18.24 8.48
CA ALA A 2 -7.98 -18.76 9.72
C ALA A 2 -7.57 -20.22 10.04
N ALA A 3 -7.60 -21.10 9.03
CA ALA A 3 -7.17 -22.50 9.19
C ALA A 3 -5.65 -22.71 9.36
N LEU A 4 -4.83 -21.66 9.19
CA LEU A 4 -3.36 -21.74 9.32
C LEU A 4 -2.89 -21.57 10.78
N ASN A 5 -3.79 -21.26 11.73
CA ASN A 5 -3.49 -21.10 13.16
C ASN A 5 -2.26 -20.21 13.43
N LEU A 6 -2.17 -19.09 12.71
CA LEU A 6 -1.06 -18.14 12.86
C LEU A 6 -1.06 -17.58 14.29
N THR A 7 0.11 -17.59 14.92
CA THR A 7 0.32 -17.05 16.27
C THR A 7 0.43 -15.53 16.28
N VAL A 8 0.80 -14.94 15.14
CA VAL A 8 0.94 -13.49 14.95
C VAL A 8 -0.33 -12.95 14.27
N PRO A 9 -1.02 -11.96 14.86
CA PRO A 9 -2.19 -11.35 14.23
C PRO A 9 -1.80 -10.61 12.94
N ILE A 10 -2.72 -10.59 11.97
CA ILE A 10 -2.54 -9.86 10.71
C ILE A 10 -3.40 -8.61 10.76
N THR A 11 -2.77 -7.45 10.63
CA THR A 11 -3.44 -6.15 10.52
C THR A 11 -3.27 -5.59 9.11
N LEU A 12 -4.39 -5.29 8.44
CA LEU A 12 -4.42 -4.66 7.14
C LEU A 12 -4.64 -3.15 7.29
N VAL A 13 -3.67 -2.36 6.85
CA VAL A 13 -3.73 -0.89 6.86
C VAL A 13 -4.36 -0.41 5.56
N LEU A 14 -5.44 0.36 5.64
CA LEU A 14 -6.28 0.77 4.52
C LEU A 14 -6.48 2.29 4.47
N ASP A 15 -6.68 2.83 3.27
CA ASP A 15 -7.16 4.19 3.07
C ASP A 15 -8.69 4.27 3.32
N ASN A 16 -9.32 5.40 3.02
CA ASN A 16 -10.74 5.62 3.35
C ASN A 16 -11.69 5.39 2.18
N ALA A 17 -11.27 4.67 1.14
CA ALA A 17 -12.12 4.39 -0.02
C ALA A 17 -13.44 3.72 0.39
N ARG A 18 -14.57 4.22 -0.13
CA ARG A 18 -15.92 3.81 0.30
C ARG A 18 -16.16 2.30 0.14
N TYR A 19 -15.64 1.70 -0.93
CA TYR A 19 -15.80 0.26 -1.20
C TYR A 19 -15.03 -0.64 -0.22
N GLN A 20 -14.04 -0.12 0.50
CA GLN A 20 -13.32 -0.88 1.53
C GLN A 20 -14.10 -0.97 2.86
N LYS A 21 -15.20 -0.22 3.00
CA LYS A 21 -16.02 -0.15 4.23
C LYS A 21 -17.39 -0.83 4.08
N CYS A 22 -17.55 -1.72 3.10
CA CYS A 22 -18.79 -2.48 2.95
C CYS A 22 -18.84 -3.69 3.89
N ALA A 23 -20.04 -4.17 4.19
CA ALA A 23 -20.26 -5.31 5.09
C ALA A 23 -19.44 -6.54 4.68
N LEU A 24 -19.40 -6.84 3.37
CA LEU A 24 -18.64 -7.97 2.82
C LEU A 24 -17.15 -7.94 3.20
N VAL A 25 -16.53 -6.76 3.24
CA VAL A 25 -15.10 -6.62 3.61
C VAL A 25 -14.91 -6.91 5.10
N PHE A 26 -15.77 -6.36 5.97
CA PHE A 26 -15.70 -6.60 7.41
C PHE A 26 -15.98 -8.07 7.77
N GLU A 27 -17.03 -8.65 7.21
CA GLU A 27 -17.38 -10.07 7.41
C GLU A 27 -16.24 -10.98 6.96
N ARG A 28 -15.63 -10.67 5.80
CA ARG A 28 -14.52 -11.48 5.30
C ARG A 28 -13.28 -11.34 6.18
N ALA A 29 -12.93 -10.14 6.61
CA ALA A 29 -11.80 -9.90 7.51
C ALA A 29 -11.99 -10.65 8.84
N GLN A 30 -13.19 -10.58 9.42
CA GLN A 30 -13.54 -11.33 10.64
C GLN A 30 -13.39 -12.85 10.43
N SER A 31 -13.93 -13.40 9.33
CA SER A 31 -13.84 -14.83 9.03
C SER A 31 -12.39 -15.32 8.87
N LEU A 32 -11.47 -14.42 8.52
CA LEU A 32 -10.05 -14.70 8.32
C LEU A 32 -9.19 -14.33 9.54
N ASN A 33 -9.79 -13.78 10.60
CA ASN A 33 -9.11 -13.20 11.75
C ASN A 33 -8.07 -12.12 11.34
N ILE A 34 -8.48 -11.20 10.47
CA ILE A 34 -7.69 -10.05 10.02
C ILE A 34 -8.26 -8.78 10.67
N GLU A 35 -7.39 -8.00 11.31
CA GLU A 35 -7.72 -6.67 11.82
C GLU A 35 -7.68 -5.65 10.68
N LEU A 36 -8.68 -4.78 10.58
CA LEU A 36 -8.71 -3.68 9.61
C LEU A 36 -8.37 -2.37 10.32
N LEU A 37 -7.26 -1.74 9.95
CA LEU A 37 -6.84 -0.43 10.45
C LEU A 37 -7.01 0.62 9.36
N TYR A 38 -7.97 1.53 9.54
CA TYR A 38 -8.17 2.64 8.60
C TYR A 38 -7.31 3.84 9.01
N LEU A 39 -6.59 4.39 8.04
CA LEU A 39 -5.84 5.63 8.22
C LEU A 39 -6.79 6.81 8.49
N ARG A 40 -6.27 7.90 9.06
CA ARG A 40 -7.04 9.15 9.15
C ARG A 40 -7.32 9.69 7.75
N PRO A 41 -8.45 10.40 7.53
CA PRO A 41 -8.74 11.05 6.26
C PRO A 41 -7.59 11.96 5.81
N TYR A 42 -7.42 12.09 4.50
CA TYR A 42 -6.44 12.98 3.87
C TYR A 42 -5.00 12.83 4.41
N SER A 43 -4.62 11.61 4.78
CA SER A 43 -3.28 11.28 5.31
C SER A 43 -2.47 10.41 4.33
N PRO A 44 -2.29 10.80 3.05
CA PRO A 44 -1.59 9.97 2.07
C PRO A 44 -0.13 9.70 2.46
N ASN A 45 0.51 10.61 3.21
CA ASN A 45 1.87 10.43 3.71
C ASN A 45 2.03 9.20 4.61
N LEU A 46 0.96 8.74 5.26
CA LEU A 46 0.94 7.54 6.10
C LEU A 46 0.70 6.25 5.30
N ASN A 47 0.28 6.37 4.04
CA ASN A 47 -0.04 5.22 3.20
C ASN A 47 1.18 4.76 2.40
N LEU A 48 1.91 3.75 2.90
CA LEU A 48 3.15 3.26 2.28
C LEU A 48 2.94 2.77 0.85
N ILE A 49 1.75 2.24 0.50
CA ILE A 49 1.48 1.77 -0.85
C ILE A 49 1.57 2.90 -1.88
N GLU A 50 1.30 4.15 -1.49
CA GLU A 50 1.44 5.32 -2.38
C GLU A 50 2.91 5.57 -2.72
N ARG A 51 3.83 5.31 -1.78
CA ARG A 51 5.28 5.41 -2.03
C ARG A 51 5.74 4.33 -3.00
N LEU A 52 5.29 3.09 -2.80
CA LEU A 52 5.57 2.00 -3.74
C LEU A 52 4.99 2.32 -5.13
N TRP A 53 3.76 2.83 -5.18
CA TRP A 53 3.12 3.17 -6.45
C TRP A 53 3.81 4.34 -7.17
N PHE A 54 4.30 5.34 -6.43
CA PHE A 54 5.16 6.37 -6.98
C PHE A 54 6.42 5.77 -7.60
N PHE A 55 7.09 4.86 -6.88
CA PHE A 55 8.28 4.17 -7.38
C PHE A 55 8.01 3.37 -8.65
N VAL A 56 6.97 2.53 -8.68
CA VAL A 56 6.60 1.73 -9.86
C VAL A 56 6.35 2.64 -11.06
N LYS A 57 5.60 3.74 -10.86
CA LYS A 57 5.38 4.72 -11.93
C LYS A 57 6.69 5.29 -12.47
N GLN A 58 7.64 5.65 -11.60
CA GLN A 58 8.93 6.19 -12.03
C GLN A 58 9.80 5.15 -12.73
N GLN A 59 9.83 3.91 -12.24
CA GLN A 59 10.72 2.88 -12.79
C GLN A 59 10.25 2.34 -14.13
N CYS A 60 8.95 2.02 -14.26
CA CYS A 60 8.46 1.31 -15.43
C CYS A 60 7.41 2.08 -16.23
N LEU A 61 6.80 3.15 -15.73
CA LEU A 61 5.72 3.84 -16.47
C LEU A 61 6.08 5.24 -16.97
N TYR A 62 7.11 5.86 -16.40
CA TYR A 62 7.46 7.25 -16.70
C TYR A 62 8.07 7.37 -18.08
N SER A 63 7.41 8.14 -18.96
CA SER A 63 7.83 8.39 -20.35
C SER A 63 7.92 7.13 -21.22
N ILE A 64 7.19 6.06 -20.89
CA ILE A 64 7.15 4.81 -21.66
C ILE A 64 5.76 4.63 -22.27
N TYR A 65 5.72 4.37 -23.58
CA TYR A 65 4.49 4.02 -24.29
C TYR A 65 4.31 2.50 -24.33
N TYR A 66 3.12 2.05 -23.98
CA TYR A 66 2.70 0.66 -24.10
C TYR A 66 1.62 0.53 -25.17
N PRO A 67 1.81 -0.33 -26.19
CA PRO A 67 0.88 -0.44 -27.31
C PRO A 67 -0.46 -1.07 -26.92
N ASP A 68 -0.48 -1.88 -25.86
CA ASP A 68 -1.68 -2.56 -25.38
C ASP A 68 -1.66 -2.76 -23.86
N PHE A 69 -2.83 -3.13 -23.32
CA PHE A 69 -3.00 -3.36 -21.89
C PHE A 69 -2.17 -4.53 -21.34
N GLY A 70 -1.92 -5.56 -22.16
CA GLY A 70 -1.10 -6.70 -21.78
C GLY A 70 0.35 -6.28 -21.55
N ALA A 71 0.92 -5.52 -22.47
CA ALA A 71 2.26 -4.95 -22.36
C ALA A 71 2.40 -4.04 -21.13
N PHE A 72 1.42 -3.16 -20.89
CA PHE A 72 1.38 -2.30 -19.71
C PHE A 72 1.35 -3.09 -18.41
N LYS A 73 0.46 -4.08 -18.31
CA LYS A 73 0.33 -4.93 -17.12
C LYS A 73 1.60 -5.75 -16.88
N ALA A 74 2.18 -6.32 -17.94
CA ALA A 74 3.40 -7.12 -17.85
C ALA A 74 4.56 -6.28 -17.30
N ALA A 75 4.72 -5.03 -17.74
CA ALA A 75 5.75 -4.14 -17.23
C ALA A 75 5.61 -3.89 -15.72
N ILE A 76 4.38 -3.67 -15.23
CA ILE A 76 4.12 -3.52 -13.79
C ILE A 76 4.47 -4.82 -13.05
N SER A 77 4.03 -5.98 -13.55
CA SER A 77 4.32 -7.27 -12.93
C SER A 77 5.83 -7.53 -12.82
N VAL A 78 6.58 -7.30 -13.90
CA VAL A 78 8.04 -7.45 -13.91
C VAL A 78 8.70 -6.50 -12.91
N CYS A 79 8.27 -5.24 -12.87
CA CYS A 79 8.79 -4.27 -11.90
C CYS A 79 8.54 -4.73 -10.44
N LEU A 80 7.35 -5.28 -10.15
CA LEU A 80 7.01 -5.79 -8.83
C LEU A 80 7.80 -7.06 -8.46
N GLU A 81 8.06 -7.95 -9.41
CA GLU A 81 8.91 -9.14 -9.19
C GLU A 81 10.36 -8.76 -8.86
N GLN A 82 10.83 -7.62 -9.39
CA GLN A 82 12.17 -7.09 -9.13
C GLN A 82 12.27 -6.30 -7.82
N CYS A 83 11.16 -6.06 -7.10
CA CYS A 83 11.16 -5.32 -5.83
C CYS A 83 12.09 -5.94 -4.78
N HIS A 84 12.07 -7.27 -4.64
CA HIS A 84 12.86 -7.98 -3.62
C HIS A 84 14.27 -8.36 -4.09
N THR A 85 14.66 -7.98 -5.31
CA THR A 85 15.96 -8.30 -5.88
C THR A 85 16.67 -7.01 -6.27
N THR A 86 16.50 -6.57 -7.52
CA THR A 86 17.18 -5.40 -8.09
C THR A 86 16.89 -4.09 -7.35
N HIS A 87 15.67 -3.94 -6.81
CA HIS A 87 15.23 -2.70 -6.20
C HIS A 87 15.19 -2.72 -4.66
N GLN A 88 15.67 -3.79 -4.04
CA GLN A 88 15.51 -4.01 -2.59
C GLN A 88 16.06 -2.86 -1.75
N GLU A 89 17.31 -2.46 -1.95
CA GLU A 89 17.95 -1.41 -1.15
C GLU A 89 17.21 -0.06 -1.27
N THR A 90 16.73 0.28 -2.48
CA THR A 90 15.97 1.50 -2.72
C THR A 90 14.62 1.44 -2.00
N LEU A 91 13.95 0.29 -2.06
CA LEU A 91 12.65 0.09 -1.43
C LEU A 91 12.73 0.02 0.09
N ASP A 92 13.79 -0.55 0.66
CA ASP A 92 14.03 -0.56 2.11
C ASP A 92 14.15 0.88 2.65
N SER A 93 14.83 1.74 1.89
CA SER A 93 14.87 3.18 2.19
C SER A 93 13.52 3.85 1.98
N LEU A 94 12.80 3.58 0.89
CA LEU A 94 11.56 4.29 0.56
C LEU A 94 10.37 3.90 1.45
N LEU A 95 10.25 2.62 1.79
CA LEU A 95 9.12 2.03 2.52
C LEU A 95 9.31 2.03 4.05
N ASN A 96 10.32 2.75 4.54
CA ASN A 96 10.54 2.89 5.97
C ASN A 96 9.39 3.66 6.66
N LEU A 97 9.20 3.41 7.96
CA LEU A 97 8.16 4.05 8.79
C LEU A 97 8.56 5.44 9.33
N ARG A 98 9.53 6.12 8.72
CA ARG A 98 9.87 7.49 9.07
C ARG A 98 8.89 8.42 8.36
N PHE A 99 8.01 9.01 9.14
CA PHE A 99 7.04 9.99 8.67
C PHE A 99 7.43 11.36 9.19
N GLN A 100 7.18 12.40 8.38
CA GLN A 100 7.31 13.77 8.85
C GLN A 100 6.28 14.02 9.95
N SER A 101 6.75 14.39 11.14
CA SER A 101 5.91 14.87 12.23
C SER A 101 6.00 16.39 12.32
N PHE A 102 4.92 17.00 12.78
CA PHE A 102 4.87 18.43 13.09
C PHE A 102 4.52 18.55 14.58
N GLU A 103 5.14 19.49 15.28
CA GLU A 103 4.64 19.89 16.60
C GLU A 103 3.21 20.43 16.45
N LYS A 104 2.40 20.35 17.52
CA LYS A 104 1.00 20.79 17.50
C LYS A 104 0.91 22.25 17.03
N VAL A 105 0.63 22.45 15.75
CA VAL A 105 0.25 23.76 15.21
C VAL A 105 -1.11 24.06 15.80
N LYS A 106 -1.24 25.20 16.52
CA LYS A 106 -2.55 25.68 16.95
C LYS A 106 -3.43 25.78 15.71
N ALA A 107 -4.45 24.93 15.61
CA ALA A 107 -5.46 25.06 14.57
C ALA A 107 -6.10 26.43 14.76
N MET A 108 -5.88 27.35 13.80
CA MET A 108 -6.67 28.57 13.73
C MET A 108 -8.11 28.11 13.51
N THR A 109 -8.93 28.27 14.55
CA THR A 109 -10.36 28.03 14.51
C THR A 109 -11.04 29.33 14.14
#